data_AF-A0A0P9B555-F1
#
_entry.id   AF-A0A0P9B555-F1
#
_cell.length_a   1.000
_cell.length_b   1.000
_cell.length_c   1.000
_cell.angle_alpha   90.00
_cell.angle_beta   90.00
_cell.angle_gamma   90.00
#
_symmetry.space_group_name_H-M   'P 1'
#
loop_
_entity.id
_entity.type
_entity.pdbx_description
1 polymer ?
#
loop_
_entity_poly.entity_id
_entity_poly.type
_entity_poly.pdbx_seq_one_letter_code
_entity_poly.pdbx_strand_id
1 'polypeptide(L)'
;MHLDVLDLKAFYYRSALGRSAQRAVRDRVVELWPEAKGQTVVGFGFAVPLLRPYLKDARRVIGLMPGPQGVMNWPAGMKSVACLV
;
A
#
# COMPACT_ATOMS: atom_id res chain seq x y z
N MET A 1 10.16 6.14 -17.26
CA MET A 1 9.07 7.01 -16.79
C MET A 1 8.57 6.45 -15.47
N HIS A 2 8.65 7.19 -14.38
CA HIS A 2 8.11 6.77 -13.08
C HIS A 2 6.82 7.57 -12.85
N LEU A 3 5.76 6.92 -12.35
CA LEU A 3 4.52 7.62 -11.98
C LEU A 3 4.71 8.27 -10.62
N ASP A 4 4.34 9.55 -10.50
CA ASP A 4 4.45 10.30 -9.25
C ASP A 4 3.47 9.76 -8.19
N VAL A 5 3.89 9.76 -6.92
CA VAL A 5 3.08 9.28 -5.79
C VAL A 5 1.75 10.02 -5.67
N LEU A 6 1.68 11.29 -6.07
CA LEU A 6 0.45 12.09 -6.06
C LEU A 6 -0.52 11.59 -7.13
N ASP A 7 -0.05 11.23 -8.31
CA ASP A 7 -0.88 10.67 -9.39
C ASP A 7 -1.42 9.29 -9.00
N LEU A 8 -0.56 8.44 -8.43
CA LEU A 8 -0.95 7.12 -7.93
C LEU A 8 -1.99 7.24 -6.81
N LYS A 9 -1.76 8.15 -5.86
CA LYS A 9 -2.72 8.47 -4.80
C LYS A 9 -4.04 8.98 -5.35
N ALA A 10 -4.01 9.88 -6.33
CA ALA A 10 -5.21 10.41 -6.96
C ALA A 10 -5.98 9.29 -7.68
N PHE A 11 -5.31 8.45 -8.44
CA PHE A 11 -5.92 7.32 -9.13
C PHE A 11 -6.62 6.38 -8.14
N TYR A 12 -5.89 5.83 -7.16
CA TYR A 12 -6.43 4.81 -6.26
C TYR A 12 -7.49 5.32 -5.30
N TYR A 13 -7.37 6.56 -4.80
CA TYR A 13 -8.30 7.07 -3.79
C TYR A 13 -9.41 7.97 -4.34
N ARG A 14 -9.19 8.67 -5.47
CA ARG A 14 -10.16 9.64 -6.00
C ARG A 14 -10.95 9.14 -7.21
N SER A 15 -10.44 8.20 -8.00
CA SER A 15 -11.16 7.68 -9.17
C SER A 15 -12.01 6.43 -8.87
N ALA A 16 -13.12 6.24 -9.59
CA ALA A 16 -13.94 5.03 -9.47
C ALA A 16 -13.19 3.78 -9.96
N LEU A 17 -12.45 3.91 -11.07
CA LEU A 17 -11.63 2.84 -11.64
C LEU A 17 -10.53 2.40 -10.67
N GLY A 18 -9.79 3.34 -10.09
CA GLY A 18 -8.73 3.02 -9.13
C GLY A 18 -9.24 2.34 -7.86
N ARG A 19 -10.42 2.74 -7.35
CA ARG A 19 -11.06 2.03 -6.23
C ARG A 19 -11.48 0.60 -6.60
N SER A 20 -11.98 0.40 -7.82
CA SER A 20 -12.32 -0.94 -8.34
C SER A 20 -11.07 -1.81 -8.49
N ALA A 21 -10.03 -1.28 -9.13
CA ALA A 21 -8.74 -1.95 -9.30
C ALA A 21 -8.10 -2.31 -7.95
N GLN A 22 -8.11 -1.40 -6.98
CA GLN A 22 -7.64 -1.67 -5.62
C GLN A 22 -8.36 -2.87 -5.01
N ARG A 23 -9.71 -2.88 -5.07
CA ARG A 23 -10.51 -3.96 -4.50
C ARG A 23 -10.17 -5.29 -5.16
N ALA A 24 -10.22 -5.35 -6.49
CA ALA A 24 -9.97 -6.58 -7.25
C ALA A 24 -8.58 -7.17 -6.95
N VAL A 25 -7.53 -6.35 -6.96
CA VAL A 25 -6.16 -6.83 -6.71
C VAL A 25 -5.99 -7.21 -5.24
N ARG A 26 -6.46 -6.39 -4.30
CA ARG A 26 -6.33 -6.65 -2.86
C ARG A 26 -7.04 -7.94 -2.48
N ASP A 27 -8.24 -8.17 -2.98
CA ASP A 27 -9.02 -9.35 -2.62
C ASP A 27 -8.29 -10.63 -3.07
N ARG A 28 -7.67 -10.62 -4.26
CA ARG A 28 -6.83 -11.74 -4.71
C ARG A 28 -5.54 -11.90 -3.91
N VAL A 29 -4.90 -10.80 -3.50
CA VAL A 29 -3.70 -10.84 -2.64
C VAL A 29 -4.02 -11.48 -1.29
N VAL A 30 -5.13 -11.09 -0.66
CA VAL A 30 -5.55 -11.64 0.63
C VAL A 30 -5.96 -13.11 0.51
N GLU A 31 -6.55 -13.51 -0.63
CA GLU A 31 -6.85 -14.93 -0.89
C GLU A 31 -5.58 -15.79 -1.00
N LEU A 32 -4.56 -15.29 -1.71
CA LEU A 32 -3.29 -15.99 -1.88
C LEU A 32 -2.41 -15.95 -0.62
N TRP A 33 -2.51 -14.89 0.15
CA TRP A 33 -1.74 -14.66 1.38
C TRP A 33 -2.68 -14.24 2.52
N PRO A 34 -3.43 -15.20 3.10
CA PRO A 34 -4.47 -14.92 4.09
C PRO A 34 -3.94 -14.67 5.49
N GLU A 35 -2.77 -15.21 5.84
CA GLU A 35 -2.20 -15.16 7.18
C GLU A 35 -0.89 -14.36 7.21
N ALA A 36 -0.82 -13.36 8.09
CA ALA A 36 0.34 -12.49 8.27
C ALA A 36 0.72 -12.28 9.74
N LYS A 37 0.05 -12.96 10.68
CA LYS A 37 0.25 -12.80 12.12
C LYS A 37 1.69 -13.08 12.51
N GLY A 38 2.30 -12.12 13.21
CA GLY A 38 3.70 -12.21 13.62
C GLY A 38 4.71 -11.94 12.50
N GLN A 39 4.29 -11.85 11.24
CA GLN A 39 5.17 -11.61 10.10
C GLN A 39 5.49 -10.12 9.94
N THR A 40 6.62 -9.82 9.29
CA THR A 40 6.92 -8.48 8.78
C THR A 40 6.55 -8.45 7.31
N VAL A 41 5.53 -7.66 6.96
CA VAL A 41 5.04 -7.51 5.59
C VAL A 41 5.62 -6.23 5.00
N VAL A 42 6.22 -6.34 3.82
CA VAL A 42 6.82 -5.22 3.11
C VAL A 42 6.22 -5.14 1.72
N GLY A 43 5.78 -3.95 1.31
CA GLY A 43 5.41 -3.68 -0.07
C GLY A 43 6.34 -2.65 -0.69
N PHE A 44 6.81 -2.93 -1.90
CA PHE A 44 7.68 -2.05 -2.68
C PHE A 44 6.90 -1.34 -3.79
N GLY A 45 7.19 -0.06 -4.03
CA GLY A 45 6.42 0.79 -4.94
C GLY A 45 5.18 1.38 -4.26
N PHE A 46 4.09 1.60 -5.01
CA PHE A 46 2.82 2.07 -4.46
C PHE A 46 1.93 0.91 -3.96
N ALA A 47 2.47 0.08 -3.08
CA ALA A 47 1.80 -1.13 -2.57
C ALA A 47 0.76 -0.85 -1.47
N VAL A 48 0.77 0.36 -0.90
CA VAL A 48 -0.06 0.75 0.26
C VAL A 48 -1.58 0.53 0.11
N PRO A 49 -2.21 0.59 -1.09
CA PRO A 49 -3.62 0.24 -1.24
C PRO A 49 -3.92 -1.24 -0.95
N LEU A 50 -2.93 -2.12 -1.13
CA LEU A 50 -3.02 -3.57 -0.94
C LEU A 50 -2.62 -4.00 0.48
N LEU A 51 -1.73 -3.26 1.14
CA LEU A 51 -1.19 -3.61 2.46
C LEU A 51 -2.14 -3.35 3.64
N ARG A 52 -3.23 -2.59 3.43
CA ARG A 52 -4.11 -2.13 4.52
C ARG A 52 -4.71 -3.27 5.38
N PRO A 53 -5.14 -4.42 4.83
CA PRO A 53 -5.64 -5.53 5.64
C PRO A 53 -4.61 -6.06 6.64
N TYR A 54 -3.33 -6.07 6.29
CA TYR A 54 -2.27 -6.63 7.12
C TYR A 54 -1.89 -5.75 8.32
N LEU A 55 -2.30 -4.48 8.36
CA LEU A 55 -2.01 -3.56 9.47
C LEU A 55 -2.53 -4.05 10.83
N LYS A 56 -3.57 -4.89 10.82
CA LYS A 56 -4.21 -5.39 12.03
C LYS A 56 -3.40 -6.52 12.68
N ASP A 57 -3.01 -7.51 11.89
CA ASP A 57 -2.51 -8.78 12.40
C ASP A 57 -0.99 -8.95 12.24
N ALA A 58 -0.38 -8.27 11.26
CA ALA A 58 1.06 -8.36 11.06
C ALA A 58 1.84 -7.69 12.19
N ARG A 59 3.05 -8.22 12.48
CA ARG A 59 3.96 -7.63 13.47
C ARG A 59 4.42 -6.24 13.03
N ARG A 60 4.73 -6.10 11.74
CA ARG A 60 5.13 -4.86 11.09
C ARG A 60 4.62 -4.85 9.66
N VAL A 61 4.17 -3.68 9.21
CA VAL A 61 3.86 -3.41 7.80
C VAL A 61 4.74 -2.23 7.39
N ILE A 62 5.44 -2.35 6.26
CA ILE A 62 6.32 -1.29 5.77
C ILE A 62 6.01 -1.02 4.30
N GLY A 63 5.72 0.25 3.97
CA GLY A 63 5.60 0.70 2.58
C GLY A 63 6.90 1.32 2.10
N LEU A 64 7.68 0.60 1.29
CA LEU A 64 8.91 1.11 0.69
C LEU A 64 8.59 1.77 -0.64
N MET A 65 8.72 3.09 -0.71
CA MET A 65 8.41 3.87 -1.91
C MET A 65 9.71 4.38 -2.55
N PRO A 66 9.98 4.06 -3.84
CA PRO A 66 11.22 4.48 -4.50
C PRO A 66 11.36 6.00 -4.61
N GLY A 67 12.57 6.51 -4.45
CA GLY A 67 12.94 7.92 -4.64
C GLY A 67 12.26 8.61 -5.82
N PRO A 68 12.40 8.08 -7.06
CA PRO A 68 11.80 8.69 -8.25
C PRO A 68 10.26 8.68 -8.29
N GLN A 69 9.61 7.81 -7.52
CA GLN A 69 8.15 7.79 -7.36
C GLN A 69 7.69 8.82 -6.31
N GLY A 70 8.52 9.08 -5.30
CA GLY A 70 8.17 9.85 -4.11
C GLY A 70 7.48 9.01 -3.04
N VAL A 71 7.36 9.58 -1.84
CA VAL A 71 6.74 8.95 -0.66
C VAL A 71 5.55 9.77 -0.16
N MET A 72 4.54 9.08 0.39
CA MET A 72 3.44 9.73 1.09
C MET A 72 3.28 9.18 2.51
N ASN A 73 2.82 10.02 3.43
CA ASN A 73 2.44 9.56 4.75
C ASN A 73 1.32 8.50 4.64
N TRP A 74 1.56 7.31 5.19
CA TRP A 74 0.58 6.25 5.25
C TRP A 74 0.80 5.39 6.51
N PRO A 75 -0.26 5.00 7.24
CA PRO A 75 -1.68 5.26 6.97
C PRO A 75 -2.13 6.67 7.35
N ALA A 76 -3.19 7.18 6.69
CA ALA A 76 -3.75 8.48 7.00
C ALA A 76 -4.30 8.53 8.45
N GLY A 77 -3.98 9.61 9.17
CA GLY A 77 -4.39 9.80 10.57
C GLY A 77 -3.65 8.94 11.59
N MET A 78 -2.58 8.24 11.20
CA MET A 78 -1.79 7.36 12.06
C MET A 78 -0.30 7.67 11.95
N LYS A 79 0.52 7.04 12.81
CA LYS A 79 1.98 7.07 12.65
C LYS A 79 2.35 6.44 11.31
N SER A 80 3.25 7.11 10.58
CA SER A 80 3.68 6.62 9.28
C SER A 80 4.41 5.28 9.41
N VAL A 81 4.12 4.37 8.49
CA VAL A 81 4.87 3.14 8.27
C VAL A 81 5.40 3.07 6.84
N ALA A 82 5.40 4.20 6.13
CA ALA A 82 6.02 4.34 4.82
C ALA A 82 7.42 4.95 4.94
N CYS A 83 8.33 4.56 4.05
CA CYS A 83 9.69 5.08 3.98
C CYS A 83 10.11 5.29 2.53
N LEU A 84 10.90 6.33 2.29
CA LEU A 84 11.55 6.59 1.01
C LEU A 84 12.80 5.70 0.90
N VAL A 85 12.94 4.97 -0.21
CA VAL A 85 14.09 4.09 -0.48
C VAL A 85 14.75 4.39 -1.81
#